data_AF-A0A954VUW4-F1
#
_entry.id   AF-A0A954VUW4-F1
#
_cell.length_a   1.000
_cell.length_b   1.000
_cell.length_c   1.000
_cell.angle_alpha   90.00
_cell.angle_beta   90.00
_cell.angle_gamma   90.00
#
_symmetry.space_group_name_H-M   'P 1'
#
loop_
_entity.id
_entity.type
_entity.pdbx_description
1 polymer ?
#
loop_
_entity_poly.entity_id
_entity_poly.type
_entity_poly.pdbx_seq_one_letter_code
_entity_poly.pdbx_strand_id
1 'polypeptide(L)'
;MNIVRSLIGKIWQVAVSCGLVRCSNEQAYFARIASRDIISDDAFYREYYSHSNVTLDTCVRIRRVLCEQLRMCNSLPHDNVASIFEDVDIGEVCFEIAEEFGVKFSEKHIQTTNGTMDSLIRMTQKRIDLASNSNYPQSE
;
A
#
# COMPACT_ATOMS: atom_id res chain seq x y z
N MET A 1 13.45 -17.09 -8.93
CA MET A 1 13.55 -16.14 -10.07
C MET A 1 13.25 -14.75 -9.53
N ASN A 2 14.26 -13.92 -9.21
CA ASN A 2 14.10 -12.65 -8.47
C ASN A 2 14.87 -11.46 -9.10
N ILE A 3 15.04 -11.44 -10.42
CA ILE A 3 15.91 -10.44 -11.09
C ILE A 3 15.09 -9.29 -11.73
N VAL A 4 13.77 -9.43 -11.87
CA VAL A 4 12.94 -8.44 -12.62
C VAL A 4 12.36 -7.32 -11.74
N ARG A 5 12.28 -7.50 -10.41
CA ARG A 5 11.75 -6.48 -9.48
C ARG A 5 12.58 -5.19 -9.37
N SER A 6 13.77 -5.13 -9.99
CA SER A 6 14.70 -4.01 -9.83
C SER A 6 14.61 -2.92 -10.91
N LEU A 7 13.92 -3.15 -12.04
CA LEU A 7 14.02 -2.22 -13.18
C LEU A 7 13.00 -1.08 -13.13
N ILE A 8 11.79 -1.30 -12.61
CA ILE A 8 10.73 -0.28 -12.58
C ILE A 8 11.01 0.77 -11.48
N GLY A 9 11.42 0.35 -10.29
CA GLY A 9 11.83 1.27 -9.21
C GLY A 9 13.05 2.16 -9.55
N LYS A 10 13.92 1.70 -10.46
CA LYS A 10 15.08 2.50 -10.91
C LYS A 10 14.69 3.60 -11.89
N ILE A 11 13.63 3.43 -12.69
CA ILE A 11 13.17 4.46 -13.62
C ILE A 11 12.54 5.63 -12.84
N TRP A 12 11.81 5.35 -11.76
CA TRP A 12 11.28 6.39 -10.86
C TRP A 12 12.39 7.15 -10.11
N GLN A 13 13.45 6.48 -9.64
CA GLN A 13 14.57 7.14 -8.96
C GLN A 13 15.34 8.15 -9.83
N VAL A 14 15.40 7.94 -11.15
CA VAL A 14 16.09 8.85 -12.07
C VAL A 14 15.26 10.11 -12.36
N ALA A 15 13.92 10.01 -12.37
CA ALA A 15 13.05 11.17 -12.56
C ALA A 15 13.09 12.16 -11.39
N VAL A 16 13.26 11.68 -10.15
CA VAL A 16 13.33 12.52 -8.94
C VAL A 16 14.61 13.36 -8.87
N SER A 17 15.66 13.03 -9.63
CA SER A 17 16.95 13.76 -9.59
C SER A 17 16.98 15.04 -10.44
N CYS A 18 15.96 15.28 -11.28
CA CYS A 18 15.85 16.50 -12.07
C CYS A 18 15.07 17.59 -11.34
N GLY A 19 15.54 18.05 -10.17
CA GLY A 19 15.30 19.40 -9.60
C GLY A 19 13.88 20.00 -9.65
N LEU A 20 12.83 19.19 -9.79
CA LEU A 20 11.46 19.63 -9.92
C LEU A 20 10.89 19.76 -8.52
N VAL A 21 10.32 20.94 -8.27
CA VAL A 21 9.63 21.35 -7.05
C VAL A 21 8.78 20.20 -6.53
N ARG A 22 9.20 19.54 -5.45
CA ARG A 22 8.29 18.63 -4.72
C ARG A 22 7.05 19.44 -4.36
N CYS A 23 5.87 18.98 -4.76
CA CYS A 23 4.62 19.63 -4.42
C CYS A 23 4.56 19.91 -2.92
N SER A 24 3.95 21.03 -2.53
CA SER A 24 3.88 21.47 -1.13
C SER A 24 3.28 20.39 -0.21
N ASN A 25 2.37 19.58 -0.74
CA ASN A 25 1.72 18.46 -0.05
C ASN A 25 2.70 17.35 0.34
N GLU A 26 3.57 16.92 -0.57
CA GLU A 26 4.57 15.88 -0.32
C GLU A 26 5.60 16.34 0.72
N GLN A 27 6.06 17.59 0.63
CA GLN A 27 6.99 18.16 1.61
C GLN A 27 6.37 18.25 3.01
N ALA A 28 5.13 18.76 3.09
CA ALA A 28 4.40 18.84 4.35
C ALA A 28 4.16 17.44 4.95
N TYR A 29 3.87 16.46 4.10
CA TYR A 29 3.72 15.07 4.51
C TYR A 29 5.01 14.50 5.10
N PHE A 30 6.15 14.65 4.42
CA PHE A 30 7.42 14.13 4.93
C PHE A 30 7.88 14.84 6.20
N ALA A 31 7.65 16.15 6.32
CA ALA A 31 7.91 16.87 7.56
C ALA A 31 7.05 16.32 8.72
N ARG A 32 5.78 16.02 8.45
CA ARG A 32 4.85 15.40 9.43
C ARG A 32 5.24 13.97 9.76
N ILE A 33 5.66 13.16 8.79
CA ILE A 33 6.11 11.78 9.04
C ILE A 33 7.38 11.77 9.88
N ALA A 34 8.33 12.67 9.61
CA ALA A 34 9.61 12.71 10.29
C ALA A 34 9.46 13.02 11.79
N SER A 35 8.36 13.65 12.20
CA SER A 35 8.06 13.93 13.61
C SER A 35 7.18 12.88 14.30
N ARG A 36 6.71 11.85 13.59
CA ARG A 36 5.92 10.77 14.19
C ARG A 36 6.81 9.76 14.91
N ASP A 37 6.32 9.27 16.05
CA ASP A 37 6.91 8.11 16.71
C ASP A 37 6.91 6.90 15.78
N ILE A 38 7.99 6.14 15.78
CA ILE A 38 8.10 4.91 14.99
C ILE A 38 7.21 3.84 15.64
N ILE A 39 6.17 3.43 14.93
CA ILE A 39 5.25 2.39 15.39
C ILE A 39 5.67 1.05 14.77
N SER A 40 6.00 0.08 15.63
CA SER A 40 6.26 -1.29 15.19
C SER A 40 5.05 -1.92 14.52
N ASP A 41 5.26 -2.94 13.72
CA ASP A 41 4.17 -3.63 13.03
C ASP A 41 3.14 -4.26 13.96
N ASP A 42 3.59 -4.91 15.03
CA ASP A 42 2.70 -5.45 16.07
C ASP A 42 1.88 -4.36 16.77
N ALA A 43 2.51 -3.21 17.07
CA ALA A 43 1.82 -2.09 17.72
C ALA A 43 0.80 -1.46 16.78
N PHE A 44 1.16 -1.26 15.51
CA PHE A 44 0.27 -0.74 14.48
C PHE A 44 -0.96 -1.64 14.28
N TYR A 45 -0.73 -2.95 14.14
CA TYR A 45 -1.82 -3.91 14.02
C TYR A 45 -2.72 -3.91 15.24
N ARG A 46 -2.13 -3.94 16.44
CA ARG A 46 -2.88 -3.98 17.70
C ARG A 46 -3.77 -2.75 17.86
N GLU A 47 -3.25 -1.58 17.55
CA GLU A 47 -3.95 -0.30 17.67
C GLU A 47 -5.11 -0.18 16.68
N TYR A 48 -4.92 -0.57 15.42
CA TYR A 48 -5.86 -0.23 14.34
C TYR A 48 -6.71 -1.40 13.83
N TYR A 49 -6.28 -2.65 14.01
CA TYR A 49 -6.85 -3.80 13.32
C TYR A 49 -7.13 -5.02 14.21
N SER A 50 -6.77 -5.00 15.50
CA SER A 50 -6.96 -6.13 16.43
C SER A 50 -8.40 -6.61 16.57
N HIS A 51 -9.37 -5.74 16.33
CA HIS A 51 -10.81 -6.05 16.38
C HIS A 51 -11.46 -6.16 15.00
N SER A 52 -10.67 -6.36 13.95
CA SER A 52 -11.15 -6.51 12.57
C SER A 52 -10.83 -7.88 12.01
N ASN A 53 -11.31 -8.15 10.78
CA ASN A 53 -10.93 -9.35 10.02
C ASN A 53 -9.57 -9.20 9.29
N VAL A 54 -8.89 -8.06 9.43
CA VAL A 54 -7.57 -7.84 8.85
C VAL A 54 -6.53 -8.63 9.64
N THR A 55 -5.62 -9.31 8.94
CA THR A 55 -4.52 -10.04 9.56
C THR A 55 -3.28 -9.14 9.73
N LEU A 56 -2.44 -9.47 10.72
CA LEU A 56 -1.14 -8.80 10.90
C LEU A 56 -0.29 -8.88 9.62
N ASP A 57 -0.23 -10.03 8.96
CA ASP A 57 0.53 -10.22 7.71
C ASP A 57 0.11 -9.22 6.62
N THR A 58 -1.21 -9.03 6.45
CA THR A 58 -1.74 -8.04 5.50
C THR A 58 -1.25 -6.63 5.81
N CYS A 59 -1.27 -6.21 7.07
CA CYS A 59 -0.77 -4.90 7.48
C CYS A 59 0.73 -4.74 7.20
N VAL A 60 1.54 -5.71 7.61
CA VAL A 60 3.01 -5.67 7.46
C VAL A 60 3.41 -5.54 6.00
N ARG A 61 2.83 -6.39 5.15
CA ARG A 61 3.24 -6.45 3.74
C ARG A 61 2.79 -5.22 2.97
N ILE A 62 1.61 -4.66 3.26
CA ILE A 62 1.19 -3.39 2.65
C ILE A 62 2.07 -2.24 3.12
N ARG A 63 2.39 -2.16 4.42
CA ARG A 63 3.35 -1.16 4.94
C ARG A 63 4.70 -1.25 4.23
N ARG A 64 5.20 -2.46 4.02
CA ARG A 64 6.43 -2.69 3.28
C ARG A 64 6.33 -2.18 1.85
N VAL A 65 5.27 -2.53 1.09
CA VAL A 65 5.07 -2.05 -0.28
C VAL A 65 5.04 -0.52 -0.33
N LEU A 66 4.29 0.14 0.56
CA LEU A 66 4.21 1.60 0.60
C LEU A 66 5.55 2.25 1.00
N CYS A 67 6.32 1.63 1.91
CA CYS A 67 7.65 2.09 2.27
C CYS A 67 8.66 1.94 1.11
N GLU A 68 8.63 0.81 0.40
CA GLU A 68 9.54 0.53 -0.71
C GLU A 68 9.24 1.39 -1.95
N GLN A 69 7.96 1.54 -2.31
CA GLN A 69 7.55 2.26 -3.53
C GLN A 69 7.47 3.77 -3.30
N LEU A 70 6.97 4.22 -2.14
CA LEU A 70 6.61 5.62 -1.89
C LEU A 70 7.34 6.23 -0.69
N ARG A 71 8.25 5.49 -0.05
CA ARG A 71 9.00 5.93 1.16
C ARG A 71 8.09 6.25 2.35
N MET A 72 6.88 5.69 2.37
CA MET A 72 5.89 5.87 3.44
C MET A 72 6.11 4.88 4.60
N CYS A 73 7.27 4.90 5.24
CA CYS A 73 7.65 3.85 6.22
C CYS A 73 6.97 4.01 7.60
N ASN A 74 6.36 5.16 7.88
CA ASN A 74 5.62 5.43 9.12
C ASN A 74 4.21 5.98 8.83
N SER A 75 3.56 5.39 7.83
CA SER A 75 2.20 5.73 7.45
C SER A 75 1.18 5.24 8.47
N LEU A 76 0.14 6.04 8.68
CA LEU A 76 -1.02 5.72 9.51
C LEU A 76 -2.22 5.37 8.62
N PRO A 77 -3.25 4.67 9.14
CA PRO A 77 -4.37 4.20 8.32
C PRO A 77 -5.11 5.32 7.55
N HIS A 78 -5.13 6.54 8.10
CA HIS A 78 -5.79 7.70 7.51
C HIS A 78 -4.92 8.48 6.51
N ASP A 79 -3.64 8.13 6.33
CA ASP A 79 -2.82 8.74 5.30
C ASP A 79 -3.33 8.34 3.92
N ASN A 80 -3.57 9.35 3.07
CA ASN A 80 -4.12 9.17 1.74
C ASN A 80 -3.03 9.31 0.68
N VAL A 81 -2.65 8.18 0.07
CA VAL A 81 -1.59 8.10 -0.94
C VAL A 81 -1.87 9.05 -2.10
N ALA A 82 -3.09 9.01 -2.63
CA ALA A 82 -3.50 9.81 -3.78
C ALA A 82 -3.54 11.32 -3.47
N SER A 83 -3.73 11.71 -2.21
CA SER A 83 -3.68 13.13 -1.82
C SER A 83 -2.26 13.61 -1.49
N ILE A 84 -1.35 12.71 -1.14
CA ILE A 84 0.03 13.05 -0.78
C ILE A 84 0.89 13.19 -2.03
N PHE A 85 0.70 12.28 -2.99
CA PHE A 85 1.49 12.22 -4.22
C PHE A 85 0.58 12.45 -5.43
N GLU A 86 0.58 13.67 -5.95
CA GLU A 86 -0.28 14.08 -7.06
C GLU A 86 0.01 13.32 -8.37
N ASP A 87 1.27 12.90 -8.55
CA ASP A 87 1.72 12.17 -9.74
C ASP A 87 1.58 10.64 -9.60
N VAL A 88 1.15 10.13 -8.44
CA VAL A 88 1.03 8.68 -8.23
C VAL A 88 -0.32 8.20 -8.71
N ASP A 89 -0.31 7.29 -9.68
CA ASP A 89 -1.49 6.54 -10.08
C ASP A 89 -1.80 5.46 -9.03
N ILE A 90 -2.98 5.59 -8.39
CA ILE A 90 -3.45 4.60 -7.40
C ILE A 90 -3.61 3.20 -8.01
N GLY A 91 -3.85 3.10 -9.32
CA GLY A 91 -3.89 1.85 -10.07
C GLY A 91 -2.55 1.12 -10.05
N GLU A 92 -1.43 1.83 -10.19
CA GLU A 92 -0.09 1.25 -10.10
C GLU A 92 0.20 0.75 -8.68
N VAL A 93 -0.15 1.53 -7.66
CA VAL A 93 -0.02 1.10 -6.25
C VAL A 93 -0.86 -0.16 -5.98
N CYS A 94 -2.10 -0.20 -6.48
CA CYS A 94 -2.94 -1.39 -6.37
C CYS A 94 -2.35 -2.59 -7.13
N PHE A 95 -1.70 -2.37 -8.28
CA PHE A 95 -1.03 -3.43 -9.03
C PHE A 95 0.13 -4.05 -8.25
N GLU A 96 1.00 -3.24 -7.65
CA GLU A 96 2.11 -3.70 -6.82
C GLU A 96 1.61 -4.50 -5.59
N ILE A 97 0.54 -4.02 -4.94
CA ILE A 97 -0.11 -4.74 -3.84
C ILE A 97 -0.72 -6.06 -4.34
N ALA A 98 -1.36 -6.07 -5.51
CA ALA A 98 -1.94 -7.27 -6.08
C ALA A 98 -0.88 -8.35 -6.37
N GLU A 99 0.26 -7.94 -6.94
CA GLU A 99 1.40 -8.83 -7.19
C GLU A 99 1.95 -9.40 -5.89
N GLU A 100 2.17 -8.55 -4.88
CA GLU A 100 2.67 -8.96 -3.58
C GLU A 100 1.79 -10.06 -2.98
N PHE A 101 0.46 -9.89 -2.95
CA PHE A 101 -0.45 -10.85 -2.33
C PHE A 101 -0.94 -11.98 -3.25
N GLY A 102 -0.58 -11.97 -4.54
CA GLY A 102 -1.11 -12.93 -5.51
C GLY A 102 -2.63 -12.82 -5.71
N VAL A 103 -3.19 -11.62 -5.54
CA VAL A 103 -4.62 -11.34 -5.72
C VAL A 103 -4.88 -10.54 -6.99
N LYS A 104 -6.14 -10.34 -7.36
CA LYS A 104 -6.53 -9.48 -8.48
C LYS A 104 -7.52 -8.41 -8.04
N PHE A 105 -7.19 -7.15 -8.27
CA PHE A 105 -8.17 -6.06 -8.18
C PHE A 105 -8.89 -5.90 -9.52
N SER A 106 -10.21 -5.75 -9.49
CA SER A 106 -10.93 -5.32 -10.69
C SER A 106 -10.94 -3.81 -10.76
N GLU A 107 -11.16 -3.26 -11.95
CA GLU A 107 -11.26 -1.81 -12.16
C GLU A 107 -12.24 -1.14 -11.20
N LYS A 108 -13.41 -1.74 -10.97
CA LYS A 108 -14.40 -1.25 -9.99
C LYS A 108 -13.82 -1.10 -8.58
N HIS A 109 -12.95 -2.02 -8.14
CA HIS A 109 -12.32 -1.91 -6.81
C HIS A 109 -11.39 -0.70 -6.75
N ILE A 110 -10.57 -0.51 -7.78
CA ILE A 110 -9.63 0.61 -7.91
C ILE A 110 -10.40 1.95 -7.93
N GLN A 111 -11.52 2.02 -8.66
CA GLN A 111 -12.35 3.22 -8.71
C GLN A 111 -13.05 3.55 -7.38
N THR A 112 -13.32 2.52 -6.55
CA THR A 112 -13.98 2.71 -5.25
C THR A 112 -13.01 2.93 -4.09
N THR A 113 -11.70 2.71 -4.28
CA THR A 113 -10.74 3.05 -3.22
C THR A 113 -10.58 4.56 -3.14
N ASN A 114 -10.53 5.08 -1.93
CA ASN A 114 -10.29 6.50 -1.68
C ASN A 114 -8.78 6.82 -1.58
N GLY A 115 -7.90 5.82 -1.77
CA GLY A 115 -6.45 5.97 -1.70
C GLY A 115 -5.87 5.99 -0.28
N THR A 116 -6.68 5.84 0.78
CA THR A 116 -6.14 5.73 2.14
C THR A 116 -5.49 4.37 2.36
N MET A 117 -4.46 4.36 3.21
CA MET A 117 -3.81 3.13 3.65
C MET A 117 -4.83 2.12 4.21
N ASP A 118 -5.81 2.57 4.99
CA ASP A 118 -6.89 1.69 5.49
C ASP A 118 -7.73 1.07 4.38
N SER A 119 -8.08 1.86 3.34
CA SER A 119 -8.85 1.36 2.21
C SER A 119 -8.07 0.28 1.45
N LEU A 120 -6.78 0.51 1.21
CA LEU A 120 -5.89 -0.45 0.56
C LEU A 120 -5.79 -1.75 1.37
N ILE A 121 -5.60 -1.65 2.69
CA ILE A 121 -5.53 -2.81 3.60
C ILE A 121 -6.82 -3.63 3.57
N ARG A 122 -7.97 -2.99 3.80
CA ARG A 122 -9.26 -3.70 3.87
C ARG A 122 -9.66 -4.29 2.54
N MET A 123 -9.43 -3.57 1.44
CA MET A 123 -9.68 -4.05 0.09
C MET A 123 -8.84 -5.31 -0.19
N THR A 124 -7.57 -5.30 0.21
CA THR A 124 -6.65 -6.43 0.01
C THR A 124 -7.06 -7.63 0.84
N GLN A 125 -7.32 -7.44 2.14
CA GLN A 125 -7.81 -8.53 3.01
C GLN A 125 -9.06 -9.19 2.43
N LYS A 126 -10.04 -8.39 2.00
CA LYS A 126 -11.27 -8.91 1.39
C LYS A 126 -10.98 -9.79 0.17
N ARG A 127 -9.94 -9.49 -0.63
CA ARG A 127 -9.56 -10.32 -1.77
C ARG A 127 -8.90 -11.62 -1.35
N ILE A 128 -8.05 -11.58 -0.33
CA ILE A 128 -7.42 -12.78 0.25
C ILE A 128 -8.52 -13.73 0.77
N ASP A 129 -9.50 -13.20 1.50
CA ASP A 129 -10.61 -13.98 2.04
C ASP A 129 -11.42 -14.64 0.92
N LEU A 130 -11.74 -13.90 -0.15
CA LEU A 130 -12.48 -14.43 -1.30
C LEU A 130 -11.69 -15.51 -2.07
N ALA A 131 -10.39 -15.32 -2.27
CA ALA A 131 -9.53 -16.29 -2.93
C ALA A 131 -9.40 -17.59 -2.11
N SER A 132 -9.35 -17.45 -0.79
CA SER A 132 -9.30 -18.58 0.14
C SER A 132 -10.60 -19.39 0.10
N ASN A 133 -11.75 -18.72 -0.02
CA ASN A 133 -13.06 -19.36 -0.12
C ASN A 133 -13.32 -20.03 -1.48
N SER A 134 -12.76 -19.51 -2.58
CA SER A 134 -12.94 -20.10 -3.92
C SER A 134 -12.17 -21.40 -4.16
N ASN A 135 -11.17 -21.71 -3.31
CA ASN A 135 -10.36 -22.92 -3.43
C ASN A 135 -10.99 -24.16 -2.77
N TYR A 136 -12.28 -24.10 -2.37
CA TYR A 136 -13.01 -25.30 -1.98
C TYR A 136 -13.31 -26.16 -3.21
N PRO A 137 -12.87 -27.44 -3.25
CA PRO A 137 -13.24 -28.34 -4.32
C PRO A 137 -14.77 -28.47 -4.34
N GLN A 138 -15.37 -28.25 -5.51
CA GLN A 138 -16.71 -28.75 -5.80
C GLN A 138 -16.58 -30.27 -5.65
N SER A 139 -17.01 -30.81 -4.51
CA SER A 139 -17.16 -32.25 -4.33
C SER A 139 -18.21 -32.71 -5.34
N GLU A 140 -17.75 -33.34 -6.42
CA GLU A 140 -18.57 -34.14 -7.33
C GLU A 140 -19.23 -35.30 -6.58
#